data_AF-A0ABD5MHX9-F1
#
_entry.id   AF-A0ABD5MHX9-F1
#
_cell.length_a   1.000
_cell.length_b   1.000
_cell.length_c   1.000
_cell.angle_alpha   90.00
_cell.angle_beta   90.00
_cell.angle_gamma   90.00
#
_symmetry.space_group_name_H-M   'P 1'
#
loop_
_entity.id
_entity.type
_entity.pdbx_description
1 polymer ?
#
loop_
_entity_poly.entity_id
_entity_poly.type
_entity_poly.pdbx_seq_one_letter_code
_entity_poly.pdbx_strand_id
1 'polypeptide(L)'
;MSTATLPPRTLDVVDAPDGRDCQLWSVGEDDDEATPSPCDNDADYLFVYEASTDPSEDGRRNALACSDCFTPPGDPVAEEVPV
;
A
#
# COMPACT_ATOMS: atom_id res chain seq x y z
N MET A 1 -17.13 -12.40 -23.05
CA MET A 1 -16.63 -11.06 -22.66
C MET A 1 -15.41 -11.31 -21.79
N SER A 2 -14.21 -10.94 -22.25
CA SER A 2 -13.01 -11.11 -21.43
C SER A 2 -13.04 -10.07 -20.33
N THR A 3 -13.22 -10.51 -19.09
CA THR A 3 -12.98 -9.70 -17.90
C THR A 3 -11.47 -9.55 -17.77
N ALA A 4 -10.92 -8.45 -18.30
CA ALA A 4 -9.53 -8.12 -18.05
C ALA A 4 -9.40 -7.83 -16.54
N THR A 5 -8.87 -8.80 -15.79
CA THR A 5 -8.48 -8.61 -14.39
C THR A 5 -7.33 -7.62 -14.37
N LEU A 6 -7.61 -6.37 -14.01
CA LEU A 6 -6.57 -5.38 -13.75
C LEU A 6 -5.98 -5.67 -12.35
N PRO A 7 -4.66 -5.55 -12.17
CA PRO A 7 -4.07 -5.64 -10.84
C PRO A 7 -4.63 -4.51 -9.95
N PRO A 8 -4.79 -4.76 -8.64
CA PRO A 8 -5.20 -3.72 -7.71
C PRO A 8 -4.20 -2.57 -7.74
N ARG A 9 -4.70 -1.34 -7.84
CA ARG A 9 -3.87 -0.12 -7.90
C ARG A 9 -3.94 0.64 -6.58
N THR A 10 -2.82 1.26 -6.23
CA THR A 10 -2.79 2.34 -5.23
C THR A 10 -3.43 3.58 -5.85
N LEU A 11 -4.34 4.20 -5.10
CA LEU A 11 -5.12 5.36 -5.53
C LEU A 11 -4.55 6.67 -4.99
N ASP A 12 -4.08 6.64 -3.74
CA ASP A 12 -3.55 7.82 -3.04
C ASP A 12 -2.58 7.40 -1.93
N VAL A 13 -1.64 8.27 -1.58
CA VAL A 13 -0.64 8.04 -0.53
C VAL A 13 -0.37 9.37 0.19
N VAL A 14 -0.37 9.34 1.52
CA VAL A 14 0.01 10.45 2.38
C VAL A 14 0.91 9.97 3.52
N ASP A 15 1.52 10.89 4.25
CA ASP A 15 2.25 10.58 5.47
C ASP A 15 1.34 9.91 6.51
N ALA A 16 1.84 8.86 7.15
CA ALA A 16 1.15 8.23 8.25
C ALA A 16 1.09 9.17 9.48
N PRO A 17 0.01 9.14 10.27
CA PRO A 17 -0.03 9.84 11.54
C PRO A 17 0.90 9.17 12.56
N ASP A 18 1.49 9.97 13.45
CA ASP A 18 2.41 9.49 14.49
C ASP A 18 1.82 8.37 15.37
N GLY A 19 2.69 7.47 15.84
CA GLY A 19 2.35 6.41 16.79
C GLY A 19 1.46 5.32 16.19
N ARG A 20 1.65 5.03 14.90
CA ARG A 20 0.95 3.95 14.19
C ARG A 20 1.94 2.92 13.68
N ASP A 21 1.59 1.65 13.87
CA ASP A 21 2.39 0.54 13.40
C ASP A 21 2.04 0.17 11.94
N CYS A 22 3.03 -0.37 11.23
CA CYS A 22 2.86 -0.97 9.92
C CYS A 22 1.83 -2.12 9.99
N GLN A 23 0.92 -2.15 9.02
CA GLN A 23 -0.14 -3.16 8.94
C GLN A 23 0.14 -4.24 7.89
N LEU A 24 1.32 -4.22 7.28
CA LEU A 24 1.75 -5.17 6.25
C LEU A 24 2.44 -6.37 6.88
N TRP A 25 2.38 -7.48 6.16
CA TRP A 25 3.05 -8.72 6.53
C TRP A 25 4.33 -8.82 5.71
N SER A 26 5.43 -9.12 6.38
CA SER A 26 6.72 -9.39 5.76
C SER A 26 6.90 -10.90 5.61
N VAL A 27 7.59 -11.30 4.54
CA VAL A 27 8.06 -12.68 4.35
C VAL A 27 9.58 -12.59 4.37
N GLY A 28 10.22 -13.23 5.35
CA GLY A 28 11.68 -13.17 5.48
C GLY A 28 12.37 -13.71 4.22
N GLU A 29 13.41 -13.03 3.75
CA GLU A 29 14.11 -13.38 2.50
C GLU A 29 14.99 -14.64 2.62
N ASP A 30 15.20 -15.17 3.83
CA ASP A 30 16.24 -16.16 4.14
C ASP A 30 15.75 -17.60 4.40
N ASP A 31 14.45 -17.92 4.26
CA ASP A 31 13.94 -19.26 4.59
C ASP A 31 13.18 -19.90 3.42
N ASP A 32 13.61 -21.10 3.00
CA ASP A 32 12.88 -21.98 2.07
C ASP A 32 11.46 -22.33 2.60
N GLU A 33 11.15 -22.00 3.86
CA GLU A 33 9.83 -22.05 4.51
C GLU A 33 9.41 -20.70 5.15
N ALA A 34 9.70 -19.57 4.51
CA ALA A 34 9.40 -18.25 5.06
C ALA A 34 7.90 -18.10 5.42
N THR A 35 7.61 -18.12 6.72
CA THR A 35 6.26 -17.92 7.25
C THR A 35 5.99 -16.42 7.31
N PRO A 36 4.88 -15.92 6.75
CA PRO A 36 4.55 -14.51 6.83
C PRO A 36 4.36 -14.09 8.29
N SER A 37 5.04 -13.02 8.70
CA SER A 37 4.92 -12.42 10.02
C SER A 37 4.43 -10.97 9.90
N PRO A 38 3.68 -10.45 10.90
CA PRO A 38 3.34 -9.03 10.93
C PRO A 38 4.63 -8.20 11.02
N CYS A 39 4.63 -7.03 10.37
CA CYS A 39 5.67 -6.03 10.54
C CYS A 39 5.40 -5.20 11.79
N ASP A 40 6.40 -5.01 12.64
CA ASP A 40 6.31 -4.22 13.88
C ASP A 40 6.97 -2.83 13.77
N ASN A 41 7.35 -2.40 12.56
CA ASN A 41 7.94 -1.07 12.34
C ASN A 41 6.87 0.02 12.39
N ASP A 42 7.27 1.25 12.74
CA ASP A 42 6.42 2.44 12.61
C ASP A 42 5.99 2.64 11.15
N ALA A 43 4.73 3.05 10.96
CA ALA A 43 4.21 3.38 9.64
C ALA A 43 4.73 4.74 9.19
N ASP A 44 5.25 4.79 7.96
CA ASP A 44 5.66 6.01 7.27
C ASP A 44 4.54 6.52 6.35
N TYR A 45 3.72 5.61 5.81
CA TYR A 45 2.71 5.89 4.79
C TYR A 45 1.33 5.40 5.20
N LEU A 46 0.32 6.22 4.89
CA LEU A 46 -1.08 5.82 4.79
C LEU A 46 -1.47 5.85 3.31
N PHE A 47 -1.87 4.70 2.75
CA PHE A 47 -2.26 4.62 1.33
C PHE A 47 -3.65 4.02 1.15
N VAL A 48 -4.32 4.44 0.08
CA VAL A 48 -5.61 3.89 -0.37
C VAL A 48 -5.39 3.01 -1.59
N TYR A 49 -6.03 1.85 -1.64
CA TYR A 49 -5.92 0.91 -2.75
C TYR A 49 -7.28 0.30 -3.11
N GLU A 50 -7.38 -0.23 -4.34
CA GLU A 50 -8.51 -1.05 -4.77
C GLU A 50 -8.36 -2.47 -4.22
N ALA A 51 -9.23 -2.89 -3.29
CA ALA A 51 -9.22 -4.26 -2.78
C ALA A 51 -9.95 -5.26 -3.70
N SER A 52 -10.54 -4.78 -4.79
CA SER A 52 -11.21 -5.59 -5.81
C SER A 52 -10.63 -5.30 -7.18
N THR A 53 -10.46 -6.34 -7.99
CA THR A 53 -10.11 -6.23 -9.41
C THR A 53 -11.34 -6.07 -10.31
N ASP A 54 -12.55 -6.17 -9.74
CA ASP A 54 -13.79 -5.92 -10.45
C ASP A 54 -14.13 -4.42 -10.43
N PRO A 55 -14.25 -3.75 -11.59
CA PRO A 55 -14.41 -2.29 -11.66
C PRO A 55 -15.82 -1.81 -11.28
N SER A 56 -16.79 -2.71 -11.08
CA SER A 56 -18.15 -2.35 -10.65
C SER A 56 -18.32 -2.32 -9.13
N GLU A 57 -17.34 -2.87 -8.39
CA GLU A 57 -17.31 -2.89 -6.93
C GLU A 57 -16.50 -1.69 -6.39
N ASP A 58 -17.08 -0.88 -5.50
CA ASP A 58 -16.33 0.16 -4.76
C ASP A 58 -15.54 -0.50 -3.61
N GLY A 59 -14.45 -1.16 -3.97
CA GLY A 59 -13.60 -1.94 -3.06
C GLY A 59 -12.49 -1.14 -2.39
N ARG A 60 -12.61 0.18 -2.26
CA ARG A 60 -11.51 1.02 -1.75
C ARG A 60 -11.23 0.75 -0.28
N ARG A 61 -9.95 0.54 0.05
CA ARG A 61 -9.44 0.30 1.41
C ARG A 61 -8.21 1.14 1.67
N ASN A 62 -7.93 1.41 2.93
CA ASN A 62 -6.70 2.05 3.37
C ASN A 62 -5.82 1.08 4.17
N ALA A 63 -4.52 1.29 4.15
CA ALA A 63 -3.55 0.57 4.97
C ALA A 63 -2.38 1.47 5.36
N LEU A 64 -1.74 1.14 6.48
CA LEU A 64 -0.54 1.78 6.98
C LEU A 64 0.69 0.93 6.69
N ALA A 65 1.79 1.53 6.25
CA ALA A 65 3.01 0.81 5.93
C ALA A 65 4.29 1.59 6.26
N CYS A 66 5.32 0.87 6.69
CA CYS A 66 6.68 1.40 6.74
C CYS A 66 7.32 1.38 5.35
N SER A 67 8.40 2.14 5.20
CA SER A 67 9.19 2.27 3.98
C SER A 67 9.90 1.00 3.52
N ASP A 68 10.15 0.05 4.43
CA ASP A 68 10.64 -1.29 4.06
C ASP A 68 9.56 -2.17 3.42
N CYS A 69 8.30 -2.02 3.85
CA CYS A 69 7.20 -2.90 3.43
C CYS A 69 6.42 -2.34 2.23
N PHE A 70 6.50 -1.04 1.96
CA PHE A 70 5.78 -0.39 0.89
C PHE A 70 6.64 0.68 0.22
N THR A 71 6.73 0.60 -1.10
CA THR A 71 7.28 1.67 -1.93
C THR A 71 6.12 2.36 -2.65
N PRO A 72 5.84 3.65 -2.36
CA PRO A 72 4.80 4.36 -3.09
C PRO A 72 5.13 4.39 -4.59
N PRO A 73 4.13 4.19 -5.48
CA PRO A 73 4.34 4.42 -6.90
C PRO A 73 4.78 5.88 -7.06
N GLY A 74 5.88 6.09 -7.81
CA GLY A 74 6.60 7.37 -7.85
C GLY A 74 5.68 8.59 -7.89
N ASP A 75 6.01 9.58 -7.07
CA ASP A 75 5.26 10.82 -6.82
C ASP A 75 4.39 11.23 -8.02
N PRO A 76 3.07 11.45 -7.86
CA PRO A 76 2.54 12.63 -8.51
C PRO A 76 3.34 13.76 -7.87
N VAL A 77 4.35 14.25 -8.60
CA VAL A 77 5.04 15.49 -8.31
C VAL A 77 4.07 16.38 -7.57
N ALA A 78 4.43 16.83 -6.37
CA ALA A 78 3.82 18.01 -5.79
C ALA A 78 3.75 19.03 -6.93
N GLU A 79 2.58 19.17 -7.57
CA GLU A 79 2.33 20.26 -8.47
C GLU A 79 2.40 21.45 -7.55
N GLU A 80 3.58 22.05 -7.49
CA GLU A 80 3.84 23.33 -6.88
C GLU A 80 2.77 24.24 -7.45
N VAL A 81 1.69 24.47 -6.70
CA VAL A 81 0.62 25.38 -7.11
C VAL A 81 1.29 26.75 -7.23
N PRO A 82 1.49 27.29 -8.45
CA PRO A 82 2.07 28.62 -8.55
C PRO A 82 1.05 29.58 -7.93
N VAL A 83 1.50 30.28 -6.88
CA VAL A 83 0.78 31.40 -6.27
C VAL A 83 0.63 32.59 -7.23
#